data_AF-A0A8C1JKL1-F1
#
_entry.id   AF-A0A8C1JKL1-F1
#
_cell.length_a   1.000
_cell.length_b   1.000
_cell.length_c   1.000
_cell.angle_alpha   90.00
_cell.angle_beta   90.00
_cell.angle_gamma   90.00
#
_symmetry.space_group_name_H-M   'P 1'
#
loop_
_entity.id
_entity.type
_entity.pdbx_description
1 polymer ?
#
loop_
_entity_poly.entity_id
_entity_poly.type
_entity_poly.pdbx_seq_one_letter_code
_entity_poly.pdbx_strand_id
1 'polypeptide(L)'
;MELSESVLKGLQTLADPNVFDLKSFTTFTEVAFDSLDSSRGESVLGHPELRHIDQTTLKHCHTAATTFILEGVKQNADKSTISSCLEDVRFQNERVDTFYNSFQVMFLYNSHVHKVNQPSYLISLNTEVCNTYSYVQ
;
A
#
# COMPACT_ATOMS: atom_id res chain seq x y z
N MET A 1 -12.88 8.93 -5.09
CA MET A 1 -12.12 7.66 -5.05
C MET A 1 -13.07 6.49 -4.82
N GLU A 2 -13.06 5.47 -5.67
CA GLU A 2 -13.92 4.29 -5.52
C GLU A 2 -13.07 3.11 -5.04
N LEU A 3 -13.32 2.64 -3.81
CA LEU A 3 -12.60 1.53 -3.19
C LEU A 3 -13.53 0.33 -3.05
N SER A 4 -13.02 -0.86 -3.35
CA SER A 4 -13.78 -2.10 -3.13
C SER A 4 -13.99 -2.36 -1.63
N GLU A 5 -15.04 -3.12 -1.29
CA GLU A 5 -15.30 -3.52 0.10
C GLU A 5 -14.12 -4.24 0.77
N SER A 6 -13.36 -5.01 -0.01
CA SER A 6 -12.15 -5.70 0.45
C SER A 6 -11.08 -4.70 0.90
N VAL A 7 -10.88 -3.63 0.11
CA VAL A 7 -9.93 -2.57 0.44
C VAL A 7 -10.41 -1.78 1.67
N LEU A 8 -11.71 -1.46 1.74
CA LEU A 8 -12.27 -0.78 2.90
C LEU A 8 -12.10 -1.58 4.19
N LYS A 9 -12.35 -2.90 4.17
CA LYS A 9 -12.15 -3.78 5.33
C LYS A 9 -10.69 -3.88 5.75
N GLY A 10 -9.76 -3.96 4.78
CA GLY A 10 -8.33 -3.95 5.07
C GLY A 10 -7.89 -2.64 5.73
N LEU A 11 -8.37 -1.50 5.23
CA LEU A 11 -8.08 -0.19 5.83
C LEU A 11 -8.74 -0.05 7.21
N GLN A 12 -9.97 -0.51 7.40
CA GLN A 12 -10.62 -0.50 8.71
C GLN A 12 -9.86 -1.35 9.74
N THR A 13 -9.30 -2.48 9.31
CA THR A 13 -8.45 -3.32 10.17
C THR A 13 -7.15 -2.60 10.53
N LEU A 14 -6.54 -1.90 9.57
CA LEU A 14 -5.37 -1.05 9.79
C LEU A 14 -5.64 0.14 10.72
N ALA A 15 -6.88 0.64 10.73
CA ALA A 15 -7.33 1.71 11.61
C ALA A 15 -7.57 1.26 13.06
N ASP A 16 -7.78 -0.04 13.29
CA ASP A 16 -8.15 -0.57 14.60
C ASP A 16 -6.95 -0.57 15.56
N PRO A 17 -6.99 0.24 16.65
CA PRO A 17 -5.92 0.31 17.62
C PRO A 17 -5.72 -1.00 18.41
N ASN A 18 -6.70 -1.90 18.41
CA ASN A 18 -6.58 -3.22 19.04
C ASN A 18 -5.78 -4.20 18.19
N VAL A 19 -5.68 -3.95 16.87
CA VAL A 19 -4.92 -4.78 15.92
C VAL A 19 -3.56 -4.16 15.64
N PHE A 20 -3.54 -2.85 15.36
CA PHE A 20 -2.31 -2.10 15.13
C PHE A 20 -2.19 -1.04 16.20
N ASP A 21 -1.26 -1.18 17.15
CA ASP A 21 -0.88 -0.03 17.99
C ASP A 21 -0.23 1.07 17.13
N LEU A 22 -0.02 2.26 17.71
CA LEU A 22 0.53 3.39 16.94
C LEU A 22 1.90 3.04 16.34
N LYS A 23 2.76 2.35 17.09
CA LYS A 23 4.11 1.97 16.65
C LYS A 23 4.04 1.04 15.44
N SER A 24 3.21 0.01 15.52
CA SER A 24 3.00 -1.00 14.50
C SER A 24 2.34 -0.42 13.26
N PHE A 25 1.39 0.50 13.45
CA PHE A 25 0.79 1.27 12.37
C PHE A 25 1.83 2.11 11.62
N THR A 26 2.69 2.85 12.34
CA THR A 26 3.76 3.65 11.72
C THR A 26 4.72 2.76 10.94
N THR A 27 5.24 1.69 11.56
CA THR A 27 6.14 0.75 10.88
C THR A 27 5.47 0.09 9.67
N PHE A 28 4.21 -0.33 9.80
CA PHE A 28 3.47 -0.91 8.69
C PHE A 28 3.32 0.09 7.52
N THR A 29 3.00 1.35 7.84
CA THR A 29 2.81 2.41 6.86
C THR A 29 4.11 2.65 6.10
N GLU A 30 5.23 2.82 6.82
CA GLU A 30 6.57 2.98 6.22
C GLU A 30 6.89 1.84 5.24
N VAL A 31 6.66 0.59 5.65
CA VAL A 31 6.96 -0.57 4.80
C VAL A 31 6.00 -0.69 3.62
N ALA A 32 4.73 -0.34 3.78
CA ALA A 32 3.77 -0.31 2.67
C ALA A 32 4.19 0.70 1.60
N PHE A 33 4.69 1.88 2.00
CA PHE A 33 5.24 2.88 1.09
C PHE A 33 6.60 2.46 0.50
N ASP A 34 7.50 1.89 1.30
CA ASP A 34 8.82 1.42 0.82
C ASP A 34 8.69 0.28 -0.19
N SER A 35 7.71 -0.61 -0.02
CA SER A 35 7.41 -1.69 -0.96
C SER A 35 6.97 -1.21 -2.35
N LEU A 36 6.53 0.05 -2.47
CA LEU A 36 6.20 0.69 -3.75
C LEU A 36 7.42 1.33 -4.41
N ASP A 37 8.41 1.76 -3.64
CA ASP A 37 9.63 2.43 -4.13
C ASP A 37 10.75 1.43 -4.45
N SER A 38 10.83 0.34 -3.67
CA SER A 38 11.86 -0.68 -3.82
C SER A 38 11.39 -1.81 -4.74
N SER A 39 12.08 -2.03 -5.86
CA SER A 39 11.84 -3.20 -6.75
C SER A 39 12.15 -4.55 -6.07
N ARG A 40 12.68 -4.52 -4.84
CA ARG A 40 12.99 -5.68 -4.02
C ARG A 40 11.98 -5.73 -2.91
N GLY A 41 11.04 -6.68 -3.01
CA GLY A 41 9.98 -6.92 -2.05
C GLY A 41 10.51 -7.32 -0.68
N GLU A 42 10.97 -6.34 0.09
CA GLU A 42 11.15 -6.47 1.53
C GLU A 42 9.76 -6.72 2.13
N SER A 43 9.55 -7.95 2.57
CA SER A 43 8.22 -8.39 2.99
C SER A 43 7.86 -7.68 4.30
N VAL A 44 6.69 -7.02 4.34
CA VAL A 44 6.00 -6.49 5.55
C VAL A 44 6.10 -7.41 6.77
N LEU A 45 6.30 -8.70 6.55
CA LEU A 45 6.32 -9.77 7.53
C LEU A 45 7.60 -9.87 8.38
N GLY A 46 8.67 -9.14 8.03
CA GLY A 46 9.96 -9.24 8.72
C GLY A 46 10.09 -8.42 10.01
N HIS A 47 9.24 -7.40 10.19
CA HIS A 47 9.45 -6.39 11.24
C HIS A 47 9.06 -6.89 12.62
N PRO A 48 9.92 -6.72 13.65
CA PRO A 48 9.63 -7.18 15.01
C PRO A 48 8.36 -6.55 15.59
N GLU A 49 8.04 -5.31 15.20
CA GLU A 49 6.82 -4.60 15.56
C GLU A 49 5.55 -5.31 15.07
N LEU A 50 5.61 -6.01 13.92
CA LEU A 50 4.43 -6.60 13.28
C LEU A 50 4.24 -8.08 13.62
N ARG A 51 5.16 -8.69 14.37
CA ARG A 51 5.14 -10.14 14.68
C ARG A 51 3.92 -10.62 15.47
N HIS A 52 3.25 -9.72 16.17
CA HIS A 52 2.06 -10.05 16.97
C HIS A 52 0.77 -10.08 16.11
N ILE A 53 0.84 -9.58 14.86
CA ILE A 53 -0.28 -9.52 13.93
C ILE A 53 -0.19 -10.72 12.99
N ASP A 54 -1.34 -11.36 12.73
CA ASP A 54 -1.39 -12.50 11.83
C ASP A 54 -0.97 -12.13 10.39
N GLN A 55 -0.29 -13.06 9.72
CA GLN A 55 0.23 -12.86 8.37
C GLN A 55 -0.87 -12.59 7.34
N THR A 56 -2.05 -13.19 7.49
CA THR A 56 -3.17 -12.96 6.57
C THR A 56 -3.71 -11.55 6.72
N THR A 57 -3.82 -11.06 7.96
CA THR A 57 -4.19 -9.67 8.27
C THR A 57 -3.18 -8.68 7.70
N LEU A 58 -1.89 -8.92 7.91
CA LEU A 58 -0.82 -8.07 7.35
C LEU A 58 -0.88 -7.99 5.84
N LYS A 59 -1.01 -9.12 5.14
CA LYS A 59 -1.13 -9.17 3.68
C LYS A 59 -2.38 -8.46 3.18
N HIS A 60 -3.51 -8.67 3.85
CA HIS A 60 -4.77 -8.03 3.47
C HIS A 60 -4.71 -6.52 3.64
N CYS A 61 -4.20 -6.04 4.79
CA CYS A 61 -3.98 -4.63 5.04
C CYS A 61 -2.99 -4.03 4.04
N HIS A 62 -1.93 -4.77 3.68
CA HIS A 62 -0.90 -4.30 2.75
C HIS A 62 -1.50 -4.10 1.36
N THR A 63 -2.17 -5.11 0.81
CA THR A 63 -2.88 -4.98 -0.46
C THR A 63 -3.89 -3.83 -0.45
N ALA A 64 -4.64 -3.66 0.63
CA ALA A 64 -5.59 -2.57 0.79
C ALA A 64 -4.91 -1.19 0.81
N ALA A 65 -3.86 -1.02 1.61
CA ALA A 65 -3.10 0.23 1.69
C ALA A 65 -2.41 0.56 0.36
N THR A 66 -1.75 -0.41 -0.27
CA THR A 66 -1.14 -0.25 -1.59
C THR A 66 -2.16 0.16 -2.65
N THR A 67 -3.34 -0.49 -2.67
CA THR A 67 -4.42 -0.13 -3.62
C THR A 67 -4.92 1.29 -3.37
N PHE A 68 -5.13 1.66 -2.10
CA PHE A 68 -5.54 3.01 -1.71
C PHE A 68 -4.52 4.07 -2.16
N ILE A 69 -3.24 3.82 -1.91
CA ILE A 69 -2.14 4.70 -2.32
C ILE A 69 -2.14 4.87 -3.84
N LEU A 70 -2.16 3.78 -4.60
CA LEU A 70 -2.14 3.83 -6.07
C LEU A 70 -3.37 4.55 -6.64
N GLU A 71 -4.57 4.31 -6.10
CA GLU A 71 -5.78 4.99 -6.57
C GLU A 71 -5.75 6.49 -6.22
N GLY A 72 -5.22 6.85 -5.04
CA GLY A 72 -5.01 8.25 -4.65
C GLY A 72 -4.03 8.97 -5.58
N VAL A 73 -2.91 8.33 -5.93
CA VAL A 73 -1.95 8.87 -6.91
C VAL A 73 -2.59 9.00 -8.30
N LYS A 74 -3.30 7.96 -8.75
CA LYS A 74 -3.97 7.92 -10.06
C LYS A 74 -5.02 9.02 -10.22
N GLN A 75 -5.80 9.30 -9.18
CA GLN A 75 -6.81 10.36 -9.18
C GLN A 75 -6.21 11.75 -8.88
N ASN A 76 -4.91 11.84 -8.60
CA ASN A 76 -4.24 13.05 -8.11
C ASN A 76 -5.00 13.65 -6.91
N ALA A 77 -5.38 12.78 -5.98
CA ALA A 77 -6.19 13.14 -4.82
C ALA A 77 -5.45 14.13 -3.92
N ASP A 78 -6.15 15.19 -3.53
CA ASP A 78 -5.63 16.21 -2.63
C ASP A 78 -5.74 15.76 -1.15
N LYS A 79 -5.18 16.57 -0.25
CA LYS A 79 -5.22 16.27 1.20
C LYS A 79 -6.65 16.04 1.69
N SER A 80 -7.61 16.87 1.26
CA SER A 80 -8.98 16.76 1.76
C SER A 80 -9.64 15.44 1.35
N THR A 81 -9.43 15.00 0.10
CA THR A 81 -9.94 13.71 -0.40
C THR A 81 -9.32 12.54 0.36
N ILE A 82 -7.99 12.53 0.53
CA ILE A 82 -7.30 11.44 1.24
C ILE A 82 -7.73 11.38 2.70
N SER A 83 -7.76 12.52 3.40
CA SER A 83 -8.19 12.59 4.80
C SER A 83 -9.63 12.11 4.97
N SER A 84 -10.57 12.57 4.13
CA SER A 84 -11.96 12.13 4.19
C SER A 84 -12.09 10.61 4.00
N CYS A 85 -11.38 10.03 3.03
CA CYS A 85 -11.45 8.59 2.80
C CYS A 85 -10.84 7.77 3.97
N LEU A 86 -9.79 8.27 4.63
CA LEU A 86 -9.21 7.62 5.80
C LEU A 86 -10.12 7.73 7.03
N GLU A 87 -10.77 8.86 7.22
CA GLU A 87 -11.76 9.08 8.28
C GLU A 87 -12.98 8.15 8.12
N ASP A 88 -13.44 7.93 6.89
CA ASP A 88 -14.54 7.00 6.57
C ASP A 88 -14.23 5.55 6.99
N VAL A 89 -12.95 5.15 6.92
CA VAL A 89 -12.45 3.85 7.39
C VAL A 89 -11.95 3.87 8.84
N ARG A 90 -12.35 4.89 9.62
CA ARG A 90 -12.11 5.05 11.06
C ARG A 90 -10.68 5.40 11.48
N PHE A 91 -9.87 5.98 10.60
CA PHE A 91 -8.58 6.50 11.04
C PHE A 91 -8.79 7.69 11.98
N GLN A 92 -8.02 7.71 13.06
CA GLN A 92 -7.96 8.86 13.96
C GLN A 92 -7.00 9.91 13.40
N ASN A 93 -7.16 11.18 13.81
CA ASN A 93 -6.34 12.31 13.32
C ASN A 93 -4.84 12.00 13.26
N GLU A 94 -4.26 11.43 14.32
CA GLU A 94 -2.83 11.07 14.36
C GLU A 94 -2.41 10.08 13.25
N ARG A 95 -3.26 9.09 12.96
CA ARG A 95 -3.02 8.11 11.89
C ARG A 95 -3.23 8.71 10.51
N VAL A 96 -4.25 9.57 10.36
CA VAL A 96 -4.49 10.32 9.11
C VAL A 96 -3.27 11.16 8.77
N ASP A 97 -2.75 11.92 9.73
CA ASP A 97 -1.57 12.77 9.52
C ASP A 97 -0.32 11.94 9.21
N THR A 98 -0.07 10.86 9.95
CA THR A 98 1.07 9.96 9.72
C THR A 98 1.02 9.32 8.32
N PHE A 99 -0.17 8.83 7.93
CA PHE A 99 -0.37 8.23 6.60
C PHE A 99 -0.21 9.27 5.50
N TYR A 100 -0.83 10.44 5.65
CA TYR A 100 -0.78 11.50 4.64
C TYR A 100 0.63 12.06 4.46
N ASN A 101 1.40 12.24 5.54
CA ASN A 101 2.80 12.66 5.44
C ASN A 101 3.63 11.68 4.61
N SER A 102 3.46 10.37 4.85
CA SER A 102 4.14 9.32 4.09
C SER A 102 3.69 9.32 2.61
N PHE A 103 2.39 9.46 2.38
CA PHE A 103 1.81 9.58 1.03
C PHE A 103 2.36 10.80 0.27
N GLN A 104 2.44 11.96 0.93
CA GLN A 104 2.95 13.19 0.33
C GLN A 104 4.43 13.07 -0.03
N VAL A 105 5.26 12.49 0.84
CA VAL A 105 6.68 12.26 0.57
C VAL A 105 6.86 11.35 -0.65
N MET A 106 6.14 10.22 -0.69
CA MET A 106 6.16 9.30 -1.84
C MET A 106 5.68 9.98 -3.13
N PHE A 107 4.58 10.74 -3.07
CA PHE A 107 4.03 11.45 -4.22
C PHE A 107 4.97 12.53 -4.75
N LEU A 108 5.63 13.29 -3.87
CA LEU A 108 6.60 14.33 -4.26
C LEU A 108 7.87 13.74 -4.87
N TYR A 109 8.37 12.62 -4.31
CA TYR A 109 9.50 11.90 -4.87
C TYR A 109 9.18 11.38 -6.28
N ASN A 110 8.02 10.74 -6.44
CA ASN A 110 7.53 10.28 -7.73
C ASN A 110 7.23 11.43 -8.71
N SER A 111 6.74 12.59 -8.24
CA SER A 111 6.51 13.78 -9.07
C SER A 111 7.83 14.34 -9.64
N HIS A 112 8.93 14.22 -8.90
CA HIS A 112 10.28 14.52 -9.42
C HIS A 112 10.72 13.53 -10.50
N VAL A 113 10.39 12.24 -10.33
CA VAL A 113 10.64 11.18 -11.33
C VAL A 113 9.68 11.28 -12.53
N HIS A 114 8.49 11.86 -12.38
CA HIS A 114 7.49 12.04 -13.45
C HIS A 114 7.91 13.08 -14.51
N LYS A 115 8.96 13.88 -14.25
CA LYS A 115 9.65 14.66 -15.29
C LYS A 115 10.70 13.88 -16.07
N VAL A 116 11.13 12.71 -15.56
CA VAL A 116 12.21 11.89 -16.14
C VAL A 116 11.68 10.59 -16.74
N ASN A 117 10.48 10.13 -16.40
CA ASN A 117 9.97 8.83 -16.83
C ASN A 117 8.51 8.86 -17.33
N GLN A 118 8.32 9.20 -18.60
CA GLN A 118 7.26 8.64 -19.43
C GLN A 118 7.89 7.51 -20.27
N PRO A 119 7.27 6.33 -20.53
CA PRO A 119 6.06 5.68 -20.00
C PRO A 119 6.36 4.25 -19.45
N SER A 120 5.71 3.78 -18.37
CA SER A 120 5.78 2.34 -18.00
C SER A 120 4.60 1.77 -17.22
N TYR A 121 3.43 2.45 -17.17
CA TYR A 121 2.20 1.84 -16.63
C TYR A 121 1.44 0.97 -17.65
N LEU A 122 2.13 0.44 -18.67
CA LEU A 122 1.65 -0.70 -19.46
C LEU A 122 2.38 -1.95 -18.96
N ILE A 123 1.97 -2.47 -17.80
CA ILE A 123 2.24 -3.87 -17.48
C ILE A 123 1.44 -4.68 -18.52
N SER A 124 2.16 -5.16 -19.53
CA SER A 124 1.73 -6.33 -20.28
C SER A 124 1.51 -7.43 -19.24
N LEU A 125 0.26 -7.87 -19.08
CA LEU A 125 -0.08 -9.16 -18.49
C LEU A 125 0.52 -10.26 -19.38
N ASN A 126 1.83 -10.45 -19.28
CA ASN A 126 2.44 -11.71 -19.67
C ASN A 126 2.05 -12.70 -18.58
N THR A 127 0.97 -13.43 -18.83
CA THR A 127 0.74 -14.73 -18.21
C THR A 127 1.97 -15.59 -18.49
N GLU A 128 2.86 -15.67 -17.52
CA GLU A 128 3.89 -16.70 -17.43
C GLU A 128 3.18 -18.06 -17.34
N VAL A 129 2.92 -18.66 -18.50
CA VAL A 129 2.80 -20.12 -18.59
C VAL A 129 4.23 -20.64 -18.60
N CYS A 130 4.78 -20.91 -17.42
CA CYS A 130 6.07 -21.56 -17.29
C CYS A 130 5.92 -23.06 -17.64
N ASN A 131 6.63 -23.46 -18.70
CA ASN A 131 6.74 -24.80 -19.27
C ASN A 131 7.38 -25.83 -18.32
N THR A 132 7.01 -27.10 -18.49
CA THR A 132 7.91 -28.26 -18.29
C THR A 132 7.67 -29.29 -19.41
N TYR A 133 8.51 -29.33 -20.46
CA TYR A 133 9.58 -30.33 -20.76
C TYR A 133 9.10 -31.80 -20.75
N SER A 134 9.41 -32.75 -21.63
CA SER A 134 10.22 -32.96 -22.86
C SER A 134 9.94 -34.44 -23.27
N TYR A 135 10.04 -34.92 -24.51
CA TYR A 135 11.25 -35.50 -25.13
C TYR A 135 10.88 -36.07 -26.52
N VAL A 136 11.84 -35.96 -27.43
CA VAL A 136 11.92 -36.60 -28.76
C VAL A 136 11.91 -38.12 -28.70
N GLN A 137 11.18 -38.75 -29.63
CA GLN A 137 11.70 -39.84 -30.47
C GLN A 137 10.94 -39.90 -31.79
#